data_AF-A0AAN5AVV7-F1
#
_entry.id   AF-A0AAN5AVV7-F1
#
_cell.length_a   1.000
_cell.length_b   1.000
_cell.length_c   1.000
_cell.angle_alpha   90.00
_cell.angle_beta   90.00
_cell.angle_gamma   90.00
#
_symmetry.space_group_name_H-M   'P 1'
#
loop_
_entity.id
_entity.type
_entity.pdbx_description
1 polymer ?
#
loop_
_entity_poly.entity_id
_entity_poly.type
_entity_poly.pdbx_seq_one_letter_code
_entity_poly.pdbx_strand_id
1 'polypeptide(L)'
;MTIEELLNSYFQRDAKVSEQLDTIERAEADRQPVPKLTISVPNYADEVIRPILKMVAEALPEYEITVPSSKQCKLVNGLFQIRTDKICLGGLSYPTKDDHKLYFAPLFHRKAGERQEVKTLEQLVKLLRAELNKRGLLILPKHL
;
A
#
# COMPACT_ATOMS: atom_id res chain seq x y z
N MET A 1 -1.32 -2.83 -14.79
CA MET A 1 -1.39 -3.25 -13.38
C MET A 1 -2.12 -2.17 -12.60
N THR A 2 -3.27 -2.48 -12.02
CA THR A 2 -4.12 -1.53 -11.28
C THR A 2 -3.98 -1.73 -9.77
N ILE A 3 -4.47 -0.77 -8.99
CA ILE A 3 -4.52 -0.90 -7.52
C ILE A 3 -5.37 -2.12 -7.11
N GLU A 4 -6.51 -2.32 -7.77
CA GLU A 4 -7.39 -3.45 -7.51
C GLU A 4 -6.71 -4.80 -7.81
N GLU A 5 -5.98 -4.91 -8.94
CA GLU A 5 -5.23 -6.12 -9.29
C GLU A 5 -4.15 -6.46 -8.23
N LEU A 6 -3.44 -5.43 -7.72
CA LEU A 6 -2.42 -5.61 -6.67
C LEU A 6 -3.05 -6.12 -5.37
N LEU A 7 -4.16 -5.53 -4.94
CA LEU A 7 -4.88 -5.95 -3.73
C LEU A 7 -5.42 -7.38 -3.89
N ASN A 8 -6.13 -7.67 -4.99
CA ASN A 8 -6.70 -8.98 -5.25
C ASN A 8 -5.62 -10.06 -5.28
N SER A 9 -4.49 -9.82 -5.95
CA SER A 9 -3.38 -10.77 -6.00
C SER A 9 -2.78 -11.03 -4.61
N TYR A 10 -2.59 -9.97 -3.81
CA TYR A 10 -2.08 -10.09 -2.44
C TYR A 10 -3.01 -10.93 -1.56
N PHE A 11 -4.30 -10.61 -1.51
CA PHE A 11 -5.24 -11.32 -0.64
C PHE A 11 -5.51 -12.75 -1.08
N GLN A 12 -5.48 -13.05 -2.38
CA GLN A 12 -5.53 -14.44 -2.85
C GLN A 12 -4.34 -15.26 -2.34
N ARG A 13 -3.13 -14.67 -2.33
CA ARG A 13 -1.96 -15.34 -1.78
C ARG A 13 -2.01 -15.47 -0.26
N ASP A 14 -2.51 -14.45 0.43
CA ASP A 14 -2.65 -14.47 1.89
C ASP A 14 -3.67 -15.52 2.35
N ALA A 15 -4.81 -15.62 1.66
CA ALA A 15 -5.80 -16.66 1.87
C ALA A 15 -5.22 -18.06 1.63
N LYS A 16 -4.45 -18.24 0.54
CA LYS A 16 -3.78 -19.51 0.25
C LYS A 16 -2.80 -19.93 1.35
N VAL A 17 -2.05 -18.98 1.92
CA VAL A 17 -1.15 -19.26 3.05
C VAL A 17 -1.95 -19.70 4.27
N SER A 18 -3.08 -19.03 4.55
CA SER A 18 -3.98 -19.42 5.65
C SER A 18 -4.52 -20.84 5.48
N GLU A 19 -4.99 -21.20 4.29
CA GLU A 19 -5.46 -22.56 3.97
C GLU A 19 -4.35 -23.63 4.16
N GLN A 20 -3.12 -23.31 3.78
CA GLN A 20 -1.97 -24.20 3.97
C GLN A 20 -1.65 -24.41 5.46
N LEU A 21 -1.75 -23.34 6.26
CA LEU A 21 -1.57 -23.42 7.72
C LEU A 21 -2.68 -24.24 8.38
N ASP A 22 -3.95 -24.01 8.02
CA ASP A 22 -5.07 -24.79 8.54
C ASP A 22 -4.93 -26.29 8.23
N THR A 23 -4.38 -26.62 7.06
CA THR A 23 -4.13 -28.01 6.66
C THR A 23 -3.07 -28.67 7.55
N ILE A 24 -2.02 -27.92 7.90
CA ILE A 24 -0.97 -28.38 8.81
C ILE A 24 -1.55 -28.56 10.21
N GLU A 25 -2.26 -27.56 10.74
CA GLU A 25 -2.86 -27.60 12.08
C GLU A 25 -3.84 -28.78 12.24
N ARG A 26 -4.67 -29.05 11.23
CA ARG A 26 -5.57 -30.21 11.24
C ARG A 26 -4.82 -31.54 11.25
N ALA A 27 -3.78 -31.68 10.42
CA ALA A 27 -2.98 -32.89 10.39
C ALA A 27 -2.29 -33.16 11.75
N GLU A 28 -1.81 -32.10 12.41
CA GLU A 28 -1.23 -32.19 13.76
C GLU A 28 -2.28 -32.60 14.81
N ALA A 29 -3.45 -31.99 14.80
CA ALA A 29 -4.55 -32.30 15.72
C ALA A 29 -5.01 -33.77 15.59
N ASP A 30 -5.13 -34.26 14.35
CA ASP A 30 -5.56 -35.63 14.05
C ASP A 30 -4.43 -36.66 14.19
N ARG A 31 -3.22 -36.25 14.61
CA ARG A 31 -2.01 -37.09 14.71
C ARG A 31 -1.67 -37.80 13.39
N GLN A 32 -1.98 -37.16 12.28
CA GLN A 32 -1.63 -37.63 10.94
C GLN A 32 -0.24 -37.11 10.54
N PRO A 33 0.43 -37.73 9.55
CA PRO A 33 1.67 -37.20 9.01
C PRO A 33 1.49 -35.78 8.47
N VAL A 34 2.24 -34.81 9.02
CA VAL A 34 2.16 -33.40 8.60
C VAL A 34 2.68 -33.25 7.17
N PRO A 35 1.89 -32.68 6.25
CA PRO A 35 2.34 -32.46 4.88
C PRO A 35 3.46 -31.42 4.83
N LYS A 36 4.53 -31.71 4.07
CA LYS A 36 5.59 -30.74 3.78
C LYS A 36 5.13 -29.76 2.71
N LEU A 37 4.47 -28.69 3.13
CA LEU A 37 4.04 -27.60 2.25
C LEU A 37 5.10 -26.50 2.20
N THR A 38 5.44 -26.03 1.00
CA THR A 38 6.22 -24.81 0.85
C THR A 38 5.31 -23.60 1.07
N ILE A 39 5.46 -22.94 2.22
CA ILE A 39 4.68 -21.74 2.57
C ILE A 39 5.51 -20.50 2.23
N SER A 40 4.92 -19.59 1.45
CA SER A 40 5.53 -18.31 1.07
C SER A 40 4.59 -17.16 1.42
N VAL A 41 4.86 -16.54 2.57
CA VAL A 41 4.06 -15.43 3.10
C VAL A 41 4.20 -14.21 2.19
N PRO A 42 3.10 -13.67 1.65
CA PRO A 42 3.16 -12.48 0.79
C PRO A 42 3.54 -11.24 1.60
N ASN A 43 4.29 -10.32 0.99
CA ASN A 43 4.73 -9.09 1.63
C ASN A 43 3.94 -7.89 1.08
N TYR A 44 3.04 -7.32 1.87
CA TYR A 44 2.19 -6.21 1.42
C TYR A 44 2.96 -4.97 0.96
N ALA A 45 4.08 -4.68 1.64
CA ALA A 45 4.91 -3.53 1.30
C ALA A 45 5.54 -3.69 -0.09
N ASP A 46 6.00 -4.89 -0.42
CA ASP A 46 6.63 -5.20 -1.70
C ASP A 46 5.64 -5.49 -2.83
N GLU A 47 4.53 -6.16 -2.52
CA GLU A 47 3.58 -6.63 -3.51
C GLU A 47 2.46 -5.63 -3.80
N VAL A 48 2.18 -4.67 -2.89
CA VAL A 48 1.12 -3.68 -3.09
C VAL A 48 1.66 -2.26 -3.00
N ILE A 49 2.26 -1.88 -1.87
CA ILE A 49 2.59 -0.48 -1.61
C ILE A 49 3.67 0.05 -2.55
N ARG A 50 4.80 -0.63 -2.70
CA ARG A 50 5.90 -0.18 -3.57
C ARG A 50 5.47 -0.07 -5.03
N PRO A 51 4.74 -1.04 -5.61
CA PRO A 51 4.13 -0.87 -6.93
C PRO A 51 3.25 0.37 -7.06
N ILE A 52 2.39 0.66 -6.06
CA ILE A 52 1.57 1.87 -6.05
C ILE A 52 2.44 3.13 -6.01
N LEU A 53 3.47 3.16 -5.16
CA LEU A 53 4.39 4.31 -5.08
C LEU A 53 5.13 4.54 -6.41
N LYS A 54 5.51 3.47 -7.13
CA LYS A 54 6.09 3.58 -8.47
C LYS A 54 5.11 4.19 -9.47
N MET A 55 3.87 3.68 -9.51
CA MET A 55 2.83 4.22 -10.39
C MET A 55 2.53 5.70 -10.08
N VAL A 56 2.54 6.09 -8.81
CA VAL A 56 2.38 7.50 -8.40
C VAL A 56 3.57 8.33 -8.85
N ALA A 57 4.80 7.86 -8.68
CA ALA A 57 6.00 8.58 -9.13
C ALA A 57 6.04 8.76 -10.65
N GLU A 58 5.58 7.77 -11.41
CA GLU A 58 5.43 7.84 -12.87
C GLU A 58 4.32 8.81 -13.31
N ALA A 59 3.21 8.88 -12.55
CA ALA A 59 2.09 9.79 -12.84
C ALA A 59 2.33 11.25 -12.40
N LEU A 60 3.28 11.46 -11.48
CA LEU A 60 3.63 12.75 -10.88
C LEU A 60 5.16 12.98 -10.93
N PRO A 61 5.80 12.90 -12.11
CA PRO A 61 7.25 12.98 -12.23
C PRO A 61 7.81 14.33 -11.74
N GLU A 62 7.02 15.40 -11.85
CA GLU A 62 7.41 16.75 -11.42
C GLU A 62 7.55 16.92 -9.90
N TYR A 63 7.07 15.96 -9.10
CA TYR A 63 7.08 16.01 -7.64
C TYR A 63 8.10 15.08 -6.98
N GLU A 64 8.88 14.32 -7.76
CA GLU A 64 9.96 13.46 -7.25
C GLU A 64 9.53 12.56 -6.07
N ILE A 65 8.37 11.91 -6.20
CA ILE A 65 7.84 11.02 -5.18
C ILE A 65 8.82 9.86 -4.93
N THR A 66 9.19 9.68 -3.67
CA THR A 66 10.18 8.66 -3.28
C THR A 66 9.56 7.26 -3.28
N VAL A 67 10.29 6.30 -3.87
CA VAL A 67 9.95 4.88 -3.79
C VAL A 67 10.98 4.19 -2.89
N PRO A 68 10.65 3.86 -1.64
CA PRO A 68 11.59 3.22 -0.74
C PRO A 68 11.97 1.81 -1.21
N SER A 69 13.16 1.36 -0.81
CA SER A 69 13.54 -0.05 -0.90
C SER A 69 12.63 -0.93 -0.02
N SER A 70 12.58 -2.23 -0.29
CA SER A 70 11.81 -3.21 0.52
C SER A 70 12.06 -3.03 2.02
N LYS A 71 13.34 -2.92 2.42
CA LYS A 71 13.75 -2.73 3.82
C LYS A 71 13.30 -1.40 4.43
N GLN A 72 13.03 -0.38 3.62
CA GLN A 72 12.65 0.96 4.07
C GLN A 72 11.15 1.23 3.93
N CYS A 73 10.42 0.38 3.19
CA CYS A 73 8.97 0.46 3.03
C CYS A 73 8.29 -0.13 4.27
N LYS A 74 8.20 0.67 5.34
CA LYS A 74 7.61 0.27 6.62
C LYS A 74 6.47 1.21 7.00
N LEU A 75 5.60 0.71 7.87
CA LEU A 75 4.55 1.51 8.49
C LEU A 75 5.16 2.54 9.45
N VAL A 76 4.74 3.79 9.31
CA VAL A 76 5.02 4.87 10.25
C VAL A 76 3.68 5.40 10.72
N ASN A 77 3.39 5.29 12.02
CA ASN A 77 2.08 5.63 12.61
C ASN A 77 0.90 4.92 11.91
N GLY A 78 1.08 3.65 11.54
CA GLY A 78 0.04 2.83 10.90
C GLY A 78 -0.21 3.13 9.41
N LEU A 79 0.65 3.91 8.76
CA LEU A 79 0.55 4.23 7.33
C LEU A 79 1.88 4.04 6.60
N PHE A 80 1.82 3.62 5.34
CA PHE A 80 2.95 3.67 4.41
C PHE A 80 3.05 5.05 3.78
N GLN A 81 4.09 5.79 4.11
CA GLN A 81 4.18 7.20 3.74
C GLN A 81 4.37 7.41 2.23
N ILE A 82 3.55 8.29 1.66
CA ILE A 82 3.78 8.93 0.37
C ILE A 82 4.49 10.24 0.65
N ARG A 83 5.73 10.37 0.17
CA ARG A 83 6.58 11.53 0.47
C ARG A 83 7.54 11.84 -0.66
N THR A 84 7.92 13.11 -0.76
CA THR A 84 9.09 13.56 -1.52
C THR A 84 10.31 13.52 -0.60
N ASP A 85 11.46 13.97 -1.09
CA ASP A 85 12.67 14.24 -0.31
C ASP A 85 12.43 15.15 0.93
N LYS A 86 11.51 16.11 0.81
CA LYS A 86 11.29 17.20 1.78
C LYS A 86 10.01 17.07 2.59
N ILE A 87 8.95 16.50 2.01
CA ILE A 87 7.61 16.55 2.63
C ILE A 87 6.92 15.19 2.60
N CYS A 88 6.18 14.87 3.66
CA CYS A 88 5.22 13.77 3.66
C CYS A 88 3.84 14.28 3.30
N LEU A 89 3.28 13.81 2.19
CA LEU A 89 1.95 14.20 1.69
C LEU A 89 0.83 13.46 2.41
N GLY A 90 1.11 12.23 2.84
CA GLY A 90 0.15 11.36 3.50
C GLY A 90 0.69 9.94 3.58
N GLY A 91 -0.22 9.00 3.78
CA GLY A 91 0.15 7.60 3.68
C GLY A 91 -1.02 6.69 3.34
N LEU A 92 -0.66 5.51 2.86
CA LEU A 92 -1.56 4.43 2.52
C LEU A 92 -1.75 3.51 3.72
N SER A 93 -2.98 3.06 3.95
CA SER A 93 -3.29 2.12 5.02
C SER A 93 -2.69 0.73 4.77
N TYR A 94 -2.41 0.02 5.87
CA TYR A 94 -2.40 -1.44 5.83
C TYR A 94 -3.86 -1.93 5.97
N PRO A 95 -4.29 -2.91 5.17
CA PRO A 95 -5.64 -3.45 5.24
C PRO A 95 -5.88 -4.18 6.56
N THR A 96 -7.14 -4.28 6.97
CA THR A 96 -7.51 -5.08 8.15
C THR A 96 -8.15 -6.39 7.71
N LYS A 97 -8.27 -7.36 8.62
CA LYS A 97 -8.85 -8.68 8.29
C LYS A 97 -10.25 -8.59 7.68
N ASP A 98 -11.02 -7.58 8.09
CA ASP A 98 -12.41 -7.38 7.65
C ASP A 98 -12.52 -6.34 6.52
N ASP A 99 -11.40 -5.72 6.13
CA ASP A 99 -11.38 -4.62 5.16
C ASP A 99 -10.15 -4.68 4.26
N HIS A 100 -10.35 -5.27 3.09
CA HIS A 100 -9.36 -5.43 2.02
C HIS A 100 -9.16 -4.16 1.18
N LYS A 101 -9.71 -3.02 1.60
CA LYS A 101 -9.60 -1.76 0.87
C LYS A 101 -8.31 -1.02 1.19
N LEU A 102 -7.91 -0.17 0.25
CA LEU A 102 -6.82 0.77 0.41
C LEU A 102 -7.38 2.14 0.75
N TYR A 103 -6.83 2.78 1.78
CA TYR A 103 -7.17 4.14 2.16
C TYR A 103 -5.95 5.05 2.06
N PHE A 104 -6.16 6.25 1.55
CA PHE A 104 -5.23 7.35 1.68
C PHE A 104 -5.63 8.24 2.84
N ALA A 105 -4.67 8.59 3.69
CA ALA A 105 -4.84 9.60 4.73
C ALA A 105 -3.81 10.71 4.51
N PRO A 106 -4.23 11.98 4.33
CA PRO A 106 -3.30 13.09 4.29
C PRO A 106 -2.64 13.25 5.67
N LEU A 107 -1.34 13.55 5.69
CA LEU A 107 -0.59 13.75 6.93
C LEU A 107 -0.20 15.22 7.05
N PHE A 108 -0.76 15.90 8.05
CA PHE A 108 -0.39 17.27 8.42
C PHE A 108 0.29 17.25 9.78
N HIS A 109 1.56 17.64 9.80
CA HIS A 109 2.44 17.57 10.97
C HIS A 109 2.47 16.17 11.60
N ARG A 110 1.63 15.93 12.63
CA ARG A 110 1.53 14.68 13.39
C ARG A 110 0.14 14.07 13.41
N LYS A 111 -0.83 14.65 12.68
CA LYS A 111 -2.22 14.15 12.63
C LYS A 111 -2.55 13.63 11.24
N ALA A 112 -3.14 12.45 11.20
CA ALA A 112 -3.79 11.94 10.00
C ALA A 112 -5.12 12.69 9.82
N GLY A 113 -5.34 13.22 8.62
CA GLY A 113 -6.64 13.75 8.22
C GLY A 113 -7.62 12.62 7.89
N GLU A 114 -8.77 13.00 7.33
CA GLU A 114 -9.83 12.07 6.97
C GLU A 114 -9.34 11.03 5.94
N ARG A 115 -9.63 9.75 6.23
CA ARG A 115 -9.26 8.63 5.37
C ARG A 115 -10.22 8.57 4.19
N GLN A 116 -9.65 8.42 3.00
CA GLN A 116 -10.40 8.32 1.75
C GLN A 116 -10.06 7.00 1.08
N GLU A 117 -11.08 6.21 0.74
CA GLU A 117 -10.90 4.96 0.00
C GLU A 117 -10.32 5.26 -1.39
N VAL A 118 -9.31 4.48 -1.78
CA VAL A 118 -8.61 4.61 -3.05
C VAL A 118 -8.80 3.33 -3.84
N LYS A 119 -9.55 3.43 -4.95
CA LYS A 119 -9.79 2.31 -5.87
C LYS A 119 -8.90 2.36 -7.10
N THR A 120 -8.55 3.57 -7.55
CA THR A 120 -7.78 3.77 -8.79
C THR A 120 -6.60 4.71 -8.58
N LEU A 121 -5.63 4.63 -9.50
CA LEU A 121 -4.46 5.50 -9.50
C LEU A 121 -4.87 6.98 -9.71
N GLU A 122 -5.83 7.24 -10.59
CA GLU A 122 -6.32 8.59 -10.90
C GLU A 122 -6.94 9.24 -9.67
N GLN A 123 -7.70 8.47 -8.87
CA GLN A 123 -8.23 8.94 -7.59
C GLN A 123 -7.09 9.32 -6.64
N LEU A 124 -6.09 8.46 -6.47
CA LEU A 124 -4.94 8.74 -5.62
C LEU A 124 -4.18 9.99 -6.08
N VAL A 125 -3.90 10.11 -7.37
CA VAL A 125 -3.22 11.27 -7.96
C VAL A 125 -4.02 12.55 -7.73
N LYS A 126 -5.35 12.52 -7.87
CA LYS A 126 -6.22 13.66 -7.58
C LYS A 126 -6.11 14.10 -6.12
N LEU A 127 -6.11 13.15 -5.19
CA LEU A 127 -5.95 13.43 -3.76
C LEU A 127 -4.58 14.03 -3.46
N LEU A 128 -3.50 13.49 -4.04
CA LEU A 128 -2.15 14.00 -3.87
C LEU A 128 -1.99 15.41 -4.44
N ARG A 129 -2.53 15.69 -5.65
CA ARG A 129 -2.53 17.05 -6.23
C ARG A 129 -3.31 18.03 -5.36
N ALA A 130 -4.43 17.62 -4.78
CA ALA A 130 -5.18 18.47 -3.84
C ALA A 130 -4.35 18.78 -2.58
N GLU A 131 -3.61 17.81 -2.04
CA GLU A 131 -2.72 18.01 -0.89
C GLU A 131 -1.53 18.90 -1.22
N LEU A 132 -0.94 18.76 -2.41
CA LEU A 132 0.11 19.65 -2.91
C LEU A 132 -0.40 21.08 -3.07
N ASN A 133 -1.60 21.26 -3.62
CA ASN A 133 -2.22 22.58 -3.79
C ASN A 133 -2.52 23.26 -2.44
N LYS A 134 -3.10 22.53 -1.48
CA LYS A 134 -3.34 23.04 -0.11
C LYS A 134 -2.07 23.55 0.58
N ARG A 135 -0.91 23.00 0.21
CA ARG A 135 0.40 23.36 0.77
C ARG A 135 1.11 24.45 -0.03
N GLY A 136 0.52 24.94 -1.12
CA GLY A 136 1.16 25.89 -2.03
C GLY A 136 2.34 25.29 -2.81
N LEU A 137 2.37 23.96 -2.92
CA LEU A 137 3.47 23.21 -3.55
C LEU A 137 3.09 22.65 -4.91
N LEU A 138 1.89 22.96 -5.41
CA LEU A 138 1.47 22.53 -6.73
C LEU A 138 2.31 23.26 -7.78
N ILE A 139 3.18 22.52 -8.44
CA ILE A 139 3.90 22.99 -9.62
C ILE A 139 2.94 22.81 -10.80
N LEU A 140 2.49 23.92 -11.36
CA LEU A 140 1.74 23.89 -12.61
C LEU A 140 2.69 23.45 -13.73
N PRO A 141 2.29 22.52 -14.62
CA PRO A 141 3.12 22.12 -15.74
C PRO A 141 3.50 23.37 -16.56
N LYS A 142 4.78 23.44 -16.97
CA LYS A 142 5.34 24.58 -17.72
C LYS A 142 4.81 24.71 -19.16
N HIS A 143 3.86 23.89 -19.55
CA HIS A 143 3.27 23.89 -20.89
C HIS A 143 1.75 23.81 -20.77
N LEU A 144 1.12 24.99 -20.81
CA LEU A 144 -0.25 25.21 -21.28
C LEU A 144 -0.15 25.82 -22.68
#